data_AF-A0A922LB26-F1
#
_entry.id   AF-A0A922LB26-F1
#
_cell.length_a   1.000
_cell.length_b   1.000
_cell.length_c   1.000
_cell.angle_alpha   90.00
_cell.angle_beta   90.00
_cell.angle_gamma   90.00
#
_symmetry.space_group_name_H-M   'P 1'
#
loop_
_entity.id
_entity.type
_entity.pdbx_description
1 polymer ?
#
loop_
_entity_poly.entity_id
_entity_poly.type
_entity_poly.pdbx_seq_one_letter_code
_entity_poly.pdbx_strand_id
1 'polypeptide(L)'
;MHPSTLTLVFCIIVSLAISVSGDDYHNWPVPPKSPNFRKEYDQLLFAFVEDHIYRSESQMILLLEYFDQFLADIFKEDQMYRFLLDEVHNEIKILEQTQQTTNEYFHSRNDWNQLESYIGQKMQDEVNLMLNYFRKLYDNIKKSMVTTTTTKTIFKD
;
A
#
# COMPACT_ATOMS: atom_id res chain seq x y z
N MET A 1 -26.58 -18.64 12.64
CA MET A 1 -25.45 -17.71 12.38
C MET A 1 -26.01 -16.47 11.71
N HIS A 2 -25.59 -15.28 12.13
CA HIS A 2 -26.08 -14.03 11.55
C HIS A 2 -25.50 -13.86 10.14
N PRO A 3 -26.25 -13.35 9.15
CA PRO A 3 -25.77 -13.22 7.76
C PRO A 3 -24.46 -12.42 7.62
N SER A 4 -24.22 -11.45 8.50
CA SER A 4 -22.97 -10.68 8.58
C SER A 4 -21.74 -11.54 8.93
N THR A 5 -21.92 -12.63 9.68
CA THR A 5 -20.84 -13.53 10.07
C THR A 5 -20.39 -14.42 8.89
N LEU A 6 -21.31 -14.77 7.99
CA LEU A 6 -21.00 -15.52 6.77
C LEU A 6 -20.23 -14.67 5.76
N THR A 7 -20.60 -13.40 5.60
CA THR A 7 -19.89 -12.45 4.73
C THR A 7 -18.47 -12.20 5.22
N LEU A 8 -18.27 -12.03 6.53
CA LEU A 8 -16.94 -11.81 7.09
C LEU A 8 -16.01 -13.01 6.89
N VAL A 9 -16.52 -14.23 7.11
CA VAL A 9 -15.77 -15.47 6.87
C VAL A 9 -15.46 -15.66 5.39
N PHE A 10 -16.39 -15.31 4.50
CA PHE A 10 -16.15 -15.34 3.06
C PHE A 10 -15.04 -14.35 2.64
N CYS A 11 -15.05 -13.12 3.17
CA CYS A 11 -13.99 -12.13 2.90
C CYS A 11 -12.63 -12.62 3.41
N ILE A 12 -12.56 -13.19 4.62
CA ILE A 12 -11.32 -13.73 5.18
C ILE A 12 -10.79 -14.91 4.35
N ILE A 13 -11.67 -15.80 3.86
CA ILE A 13 -11.29 -16.93 3.00
C ILE A 13 -10.79 -16.43 1.63
N VAL A 14 -11.42 -15.42 1.05
CA VAL A 14 -10.97 -14.83 -0.23
C VAL A 14 -9.62 -14.12 -0.06
N SER A 15 -9.43 -13.35 1.01
CA SER A 15 -8.15 -12.69 1.31
C SER A 15 -7.02 -13.70 1.59
N LEU A 16 -7.32 -14.81 2.27
CA LEU A 16 -6.36 -15.89 2.52
C LEU A 16 -6.05 -16.70 1.24
N ALA A 17 -7.00 -16.88 0.33
CA ALA A 17 -6.75 -17.51 -0.97
C ALA A 17 -5.78 -16.69 -1.83
N ILE A 18 -5.84 -15.36 -1.71
CA ILE A 18 -4.91 -14.42 -2.38
C ILE A 18 -3.52 -14.44 -1.71
N SER A 19 -3.43 -14.65 -0.39
CA SER A 19 -2.14 -14.71 0.32
C SER A 19 -1.47 -16.09 0.29
N VAL A 20 -2.23 -17.17 0.10
CA VAL A 20 -1.72 -18.56 -0.02
C VAL A 20 -1.31 -18.90 -1.46
N SER A 21 -1.67 -18.07 -2.44
CA SER A 21 -1.12 -18.13 -3.81
C SER A 21 0.28 -17.48 -3.88
N GLY A 22 1.14 -17.89 -2.96
CA GLY A 22 2.57 -17.57 -2.91
C GLY A 22 3.45 -18.53 -3.72
N ASP A 23 2.91 -19.29 -4.68
CA ASP A 23 3.70 -20.25 -5.46
C ASP A 23 3.50 -20.07 -6.98
N ASP A 24 4.59 -19.64 -7.60
CA ASP A 24 4.92 -19.73 -9.03
C ASP A 24 4.28 -18.71 -10.00
N TYR A 25 4.81 -17.47 -9.99
CA TYR A 25 4.58 -16.47 -11.04
C TYR A 25 4.93 -16.97 -12.47
N HIS A 26 5.64 -18.10 -12.61
CA HIS A 26 5.91 -18.72 -13.91
C HIS A 26 4.73 -19.48 -14.51
N ASN A 27 3.68 -19.78 -13.72
CA ASN A 27 2.47 -20.48 -14.16
C ASN A 27 1.24 -19.58 -14.22
N TRP A 28 1.44 -18.28 -14.46
CA TRP A 28 0.33 -17.44 -14.92
C TRP A 28 -0.27 -18.09 -16.18
N PRO A 29 -1.59 -18.37 -16.23
CA PRO A 29 -2.19 -19.10 -17.34
C PRO A 29 -1.79 -18.39 -18.62
N VAL A 30 -1.05 -19.11 -19.50
CA VAL A 30 -0.68 -18.60 -20.81
C VAL A 30 -1.99 -18.20 -21.47
N PRO A 31 -2.21 -16.89 -21.62
CA PRO A 31 -3.54 -16.42 -21.90
C PRO A 31 -3.90 -16.78 -23.35
N PRO A 32 -5.20 -17.00 -23.62
CA PRO A 32 -5.65 -17.44 -24.93
C PRO A 32 -5.12 -16.50 -26.01
N LYS A 33 -4.87 -17.03 -27.21
CA LYS A 33 -4.42 -16.29 -28.41
C LYS A 33 -5.52 -15.33 -28.90
N SER A 34 -5.96 -14.40 -28.06
CA SER A 34 -6.80 -13.26 -28.45
C SER A 34 -5.92 -12.35 -29.32
N PRO A 35 -6.40 -11.93 -30.50
CA PRO A 35 -5.67 -10.97 -31.34
C PRO A 35 -5.48 -9.60 -30.63
N ASN A 36 -6.22 -9.36 -29.54
CA ASN A 36 -6.12 -8.18 -28.69
C ASN A 36 -5.50 -8.47 -27.32
N PHE A 37 -4.99 -9.68 -27.08
CA PHE A 37 -4.50 -10.12 -25.77
C PHE A 37 -3.54 -9.10 -25.14
N ARG A 38 -2.65 -8.51 -25.94
CA ARG A 38 -1.73 -7.46 -25.52
C ARG A 38 -2.46 -6.24 -24.92
N LYS A 39 -3.47 -5.71 -25.61
CA LYS A 39 -4.22 -4.54 -25.15
C LYS A 39 -5.03 -4.85 -23.90
N GLU A 40 -5.60 -6.05 -23.84
CA GLU A 40 -6.35 -6.54 -22.68
C GLU A 40 -5.43 -6.71 -21.47
N TYR A 41 -4.21 -7.20 -21.67
CA TYR A 41 -3.21 -7.36 -20.62
C TYR A 41 -2.66 -6.02 -20.11
N ASP A 42 -2.35 -5.09 -21.03
CA ASP A 42 -1.94 -3.72 -20.68
C ASP A 42 -3.02 -3.03 -19.83
N GLN A 43 -4.30 -3.16 -20.21
CA GLN A 43 -5.43 -2.63 -19.45
C GLN A 43 -5.57 -3.26 -18.07
N LEU A 44 -5.39 -4.58 -17.95
CA LEU A 44 -5.44 -5.28 -16.66
C LEU A 44 -4.30 -4.83 -15.72
N LEU A 45 -3.09 -4.66 -16.25
CA LEU A 45 -1.96 -4.17 -15.48
C LEU A 45 -2.18 -2.72 -15.01
N PHE A 46 -2.69 -1.86 -15.89
CA PHE A 46 -3.02 -0.48 -15.53
C PHE A 46 -4.10 -0.42 -14.45
N ALA A 47 -5.18 -1.18 -14.61
CA ALA A 47 -6.24 -1.25 -13.60
C ALA A 47 -5.73 -1.79 -12.26
N PHE A 48 -4.80 -2.75 -12.28
CA PHE A 48 -4.17 -3.29 -11.07
C PHE A 48 -3.36 -2.22 -10.33
N VAL A 49 -2.51 -1.47 -11.04
CA VAL A 49 -1.72 -0.38 -10.44
C VAL A 49 -2.62 0.73 -9.91
N GLU A 50 -3.66 1.09 -10.65
CA GLU A 50 -4.66 2.08 -10.24
C GLU A 50 -5.41 1.67 -8.96
N ASP A 51 -5.85 0.40 -8.87
CA ASP A 51 -6.50 -0.14 -7.66
C ASP A 51 -5.54 -0.12 -6.46
N HIS A 52 -4.26 -0.46 -6.66
CA HIS A 52 -3.26 -0.36 -5.60
C HIS A 52 -3.07 1.08 -5.10
N ILE A 53 -3.02 2.06 -6.00
CA ILE A 53 -2.93 3.48 -5.63
C ILE A 53 -4.16 3.87 -4.80
N TYR A 54 -5.37 3.56 -5.29
CA TYR A 54 -6.62 3.92 -4.60
C TYR A 54 -6.74 3.31 -3.20
N ARG A 55 -6.35 2.04 -3.04
CA ARG A 55 -6.32 1.37 -1.73
C ARG A 55 -5.30 2.01 -0.80
N SER A 56 -4.11 2.33 -1.33
CA SER A 56 -3.04 2.98 -0.57
C SER A 56 -3.46 4.38 -0.10
N GLU A 57 -4.19 5.15 -0.92
CA GLU A 57 -4.76 6.44 -0.52
C GLU A 57 -5.76 6.30 0.63
N SER A 58 -6.65 5.30 0.54
CA SER A 58 -7.62 5.02 1.60
C SER A 58 -6.92 4.64 2.91
N GLN A 59 -5.89 3.80 2.83
CA GLN A 59 -5.09 3.38 3.97
C GLN A 59 -4.30 4.54 4.59
N MET A 60 -3.77 5.45 3.76
CA MET A 60 -3.11 6.67 4.21
C MET A 60 -4.03 7.51 5.10
N ILE A 61 -5.27 7.74 4.67
CA ILE A 61 -6.26 8.52 5.43
C ILE A 61 -6.52 7.87 6.79
N LEU A 62 -6.75 6.55 6.81
CA LEU A 62 -7.00 5.80 8.04
C LEU A 62 -5.81 5.85 9.01
N LEU A 63 -4.60 5.65 8.51
CA LEU A 63 -3.39 5.66 9.33
C LEU A 63 -3.07 7.06 9.87
N LEU A 64 -3.42 8.13 9.14
CA LEU A 64 -3.34 9.49 9.64
C LEU A 64 -4.32 9.72 10.79
N GLU A 65 -5.58 9.27 10.68
CA GLU A 65 -6.55 9.37 11.77
C GLU A 65 -6.09 8.63 13.03
N TYR A 66 -5.55 7.41 12.88
CA TYR A 66 -4.98 6.66 13.99
C TYR A 66 -3.73 7.32 14.58
N PHE A 67 -2.90 7.94 13.74
CA PHE A 67 -1.76 8.70 14.23
C PHE A 67 -2.19 9.94 15.02
N ASP A 68 -3.21 10.67 14.56
CA ASP A 68 -3.77 11.80 15.30
C ASP A 68 -4.35 11.37 16.66
N GLN A 69 -5.05 10.23 16.71
CA GLN A 69 -5.54 9.64 17.96
C GLN A 69 -4.39 9.26 18.91
N PHE A 70 -3.34 8.65 18.37
CA PHE A 70 -2.13 8.33 19.14
C PHE A 70 -1.45 9.58 19.70
N LEU A 71 -1.40 10.68 18.94
CA LEU A 71 -0.84 11.95 19.40
C LEU A 71 -1.71 12.62 20.47
N ALA A 72 -3.04 12.45 20.39
CA ALA A 72 -3.99 12.98 21.36
C ALA A 72 -4.03 12.18 22.67
N ASP A 73 -3.62 10.91 22.66
CA ASP A 73 -3.55 10.08 23.85
C ASP A 73 -2.40 10.55 24.78
N ILE A 74 -2.77 10.86 26.03
CA ILE A 74 -1.86 11.30 27.09
C ILE A 74 -0.86 10.20 27.44
N PHE A 75 -1.22 8.93 27.28
CA PHE A 75 -0.41 7.79 27.71
C PHE A 75 0.37 7.11 26.59
N LYS A 76 0.18 7.51 25.32
CA LYS A 76 0.87 7.00 24.12
C LYS A 76 1.16 5.50 24.21
N GLU A 77 0.16 4.67 23.92
CA GLU A 77 0.30 3.22 23.98
C GLU A 77 1.40 2.68 23.03
N ASP A 78 2.39 1.95 23.57
CA ASP A 78 3.48 1.32 22.79
C ASP A 78 2.93 0.36 21.72
N GLN A 79 1.80 -0.30 21.98
CA GLN A 79 1.15 -1.19 21.02
C GLN A 79 0.63 -0.43 19.80
N MET A 80 -0.01 0.73 19.99
CA MET A 80 -0.52 1.55 18.89
C MET A 80 0.63 2.15 18.07
N TYR A 81 1.69 2.58 18.74
CA TYR A 81 2.90 3.05 18.06
C TYR A 81 3.52 1.98 17.14
N ARG A 82 3.68 0.75 17.64
CA ARG A 82 4.22 -0.37 16.83
C ARG A 82 3.31 -0.72 15.66
N PHE A 83 2.00 -0.80 15.91
CA PHE A 83 1.01 -1.05 14.88
C PHE A 83 1.11 -0.02 13.75
N LEU A 84 1.12 1.28 14.08
CA LEU A 84 1.24 2.35 13.11
C LEU A 84 2.53 2.26 12.28
N LEU A 85 3.67 1.97 12.92
CA LEU A 85 4.93 1.82 12.20
C LEU A 85 4.92 0.63 11.25
N ASP A 86 4.41 -0.51 11.70
CA ASP A 86 4.39 -1.74 10.91
C ASP A 86 3.44 -1.60 9.71
N GLU A 87 2.25 -1.03 9.91
CA GLU A 87 1.29 -0.80 8.82
C GLU A 87 1.82 0.20 7.78
N VAL A 88 2.36 1.34 8.22
CA VAL A 88 2.95 2.32 7.30
C VAL A 88 4.14 1.72 6.55
N HIS A 89 4.97 0.91 7.21
CA HIS A 89 6.10 0.24 6.57
C HIS A 89 5.67 -0.82 5.54
N ASN A 90 4.58 -1.54 5.83
CA ASN A 90 4.01 -2.50 4.89
C ASN A 90 3.51 -1.80 3.62
N GLU A 91 2.80 -0.67 3.75
CA GLU A 91 2.34 0.12 2.60
C GLU A 91 3.51 0.65 1.76
N ILE A 92 4.60 1.10 2.39
CA ILE A 92 5.82 1.50 1.67
C ILE A 92 6.36 0.34 0.82
N LYS A 93 6.46 -0.87 1.40
CA LYS A 93 6.96 -2.04 0.68
C LYS A 93 6.08 -2.43 -0.50
N ILE A 94 4.76 -2.42 -0.31
CA ILE A 94 3.80 -2.75 -1.37
C ILE A 94 3.98 -1.76 -2.53
N LEU A 95 4.01 -0.47 -2.25
CA LEU A 95 4.19 0.57 -3.26
C LEU A 95 5.57 0.53 -3.94
N GLU A 96 6.65 0.22 -3.21
CA GLU A 96 7.99 0.02 -3.78
C GLU A 96 8.01 -1.17 -4.75
N GLN A 97 7.33 -2.27 -4.40
CA GLN A 97 7.21 -3.42 -5.27
C GLN A 97 6.35 -3.10 -6.50
N THR A 98 5.20 -2.43 -6.32
CA THR A 98 4.36 -1.98 -7.43
C THR A 98 5.16 -1.09 -8.38
N GLN A 99 5.95 -0.16 -7.86
CA GLN A 99 6.82 0.70 -8.67
C GLN A 99 7.84 -0.12 -9.45
N GLN A 100 8.54 -1.04 -8.79
CA GLN A 100 9.58 -1.85 -9.42
C GLN A 100 8.99 -2.69 -10.56
N THR A 101 7.93 -3.47 -10.29
CA THR A 101 7.30 -4.33 -11.31
C THR A 101 6.75 -3.52 -12.48
N THR A 102 6.15 -2.36 -12.20
CA THR A 102 5.64 -1.44 -13.23
C THR A 102 6.78 -0.90 -14.08
N ASN A 103 7.88 -0.45 -13.46
CA ASN A 103 9.06 0.03 -14.17
C ASN A 103 9.69 -1.05 -15.04
N GLU A 104 9.90 -2.25 -14.51
CA GLU A 104 10.43 -3.39 -15.25
C GLU A 104 9.57 -3.70 -16.48
N TYR A 105 8.24 -3.70 -16.31
CA TYR A 105 7.31 -3.92 -17.41
C TYR A 105 7.43 -2.84 -18.50
N PHE A 106 7.43 -1.56 -18.12
CA PHE A 106 7.55 -0.46 -19.09
C PHE A 106 8.89 -0.46 -19.83
N HIS A 107 10.00 -0.79 -19.15
CA HIS A 107 11.34 -0.83 -19.76
C HIS A 107 11.60 -2.10 -20.57
N SER A 108 10.83 -3.17 -20.34
CA SER A 108 10.92 -4.40 -21.14
C SER A 108 10.43 -4.24 -22.58
N ARG A 109 9.77 -3.12 -22.89
CA ARG A 109 9.12 -2.85 -24.17
C ARG A 109 9.52 -1.48 -24.72
N ASN A 110 9.60 -1.37 -26.04
CA ASN A 110 9.99 -0.15 -26.76
C ASN A 110 8.92 0.33 -27.76
N ASP A 111 7.73 -0.24 -27.70
CA ASP A 111 6.68 -0.09 -28.71
C ASP A 111 5.39 0.52 -28.16
N TRP A 112 5.53 1.34 -27.13
CA TRP A 112 4.45 2.09 -26.50
C TRP A 112 3.95 3.19 -27.43
N ASN A 113 2.63 3.28 -27.58
CA ASN A 113 2.05 4.46 -28.21
C ASN A 113 2.02 5.63 -27.22
N GLN A 114 1.80 6.85 -27.73
CA GLN A 114 1.84 8.07 -26.92
C GLN A 114 0.87 8.06 -25.72
N LEU A 115 -0.33 7.48 -25.89
CA LEU A 115 -1.31 7.39 -24.81
C LEU A 115 -0.88 6.37 -23.75
N GLU A 116 -0.39 5.20 -24.15
CA GLU A 116 0.12 4.16 -23.25
C GLU A 116 1.33 4.68 -22.45
N SER A 117 2.27 5.37 -23.11
CA SER A 117 3.40 6.02 -22.44
C SER A 117 2.96 7.07 -21.43
N TYR A 118 1.95 7.89 -21.78
CA TYR A 118 1.41 8.89 -20.88
C TYR A 118 0.77 8.26 -19.64
N ILE A 119 -0.07 7.24 -19.82
CA ILE A 119 -0.73 6.52 -18.72
C ILE A 119 0.32 5.89 -17.81
N GLY A 120 1.33 5.24 -18.39
CA GLY A 120 2.42 4.63 -17.63
C GLY A 120 3.22 5.62 -16.80
N GLN A 121 3.59 6.77 -17.39
CA GLN A 121 4.26 7.84 -16.66
C GLN A 121 3.40 8.36 -15.51
N LYS A 122 2.10 8.56 -15.74
CA LYS A 122 1.18 9.03 -14.71
C LYS A 122 1.08 8.06 -13.54
N MET A 123 0.98 6.76 -13.80
CA MET A 123 0.96 5.76 -12.74
C MET A 123 2.26 5.76 -11.92
N GLN A 124 3.42 5.91 -12.57
CA GLN A 124 4.69 6.03 -11.85
C GLN A 124 4.75 7.29 -10.98
N ASP A 125 4.24 8.42 -11.48
CA ASP A 125 4.18 9.68 -10.74
C ASP A 125 3.31 9.54 -9.48
N GLU A 126 2.13 8.91 -9.59
CA GLU A 126 1.21 8.70 -8.48
C GLU A 126 1.76 7.73 -7.42
N VAL A 127 2.38 6.61 -7.84
CA VAL A 127 3.04 5.69 -6.90
C VAL A 127 4.18 6.40 -6.16
N ASN A 128 4.97 7.22 -6.86
CA ASN A 128 6.02 8.03 -6.23
C ASN A 128 5.46 9.04 -5.22
N LEU A 129 4.34 9.68 -5.55
CA LEU A 129 3.66 10.61 -4.66
C LEU A 129 3.22 9.91 -3.37
N MET A 130 2.58 8.74 -3.51
CA MET A 130 2.15 7.93 -2.36
C MET A 130 3.31 7.47 -1.49
N LEU A 131 4.39 6.97 -2.10
CA LEU A 131 5.62 6.61 -1.38
C LEU A 131 6.17 7.77 -0.55
N ASN A 132 6.19 8.97 -1.12
CA ASN A 132 6.65 10.16 -0.41
C ASN A 132 5.76 10.50 0.79
N TYR A 133 4.44 10.34 0.68
CA TYR A 133 3.54 10.56 1.81
C TYR A 133 3.72 9.52 2.91
N PHE A 134 3.80 8.23 2.57
CA PHE A 134 3.99 7.18 3.58
C PHE A 134 5.35 7.29 4.27
N ARG A 135 6.43 7.59 3.55
CA ARG A 135 7.74 7.82 4.15
C ARG A 135 7.73 9.02 5.13
N LYS A 136 7.05 10.11 4.77
CA LYS A 136 6.86 11.25 5.68
C LYS A 136 6.06 10.86 6.93
N LEU A 137 4.99 10.09 6.77
CA LEU A 137 4.18 9.60 7.89
C LEU A 137 5.01 8.71 8.81
N TYR A 138 5.77 7.77 8.25
CA TYR A 138 6.66 6.88 8.99
C TYR A 138 7.68 7.66 9.84
N ASP A 139 8.31 8.67 9.25
CA ASP A 139 9.27 9.54 9.94
C ASP A 139 8.61 10.35 11.07
N ASN A 140 7.38 10.83 10.85
CA ASN A 140 6.61 11.55 11.86
C ASN A 140 6.26 10.65 13.04
N ILE A 141 5.80 9.42 12.76
CA ILE A 141 5.52 8.43 13.80
C ILE A 141 6.78 8.15 14.61
N LYS A 142 7.92 7.85 13.97
CA LYS A 142 9.19 7.60 14.67
C LYS A 142 9.60 8.73 15.62
N LYS A 143 9.42 9.99 15.19
CA LYS A 143 9.78 11.17 16.00
C LYS A 143 8.83 11.40 17.18
N SER A 144 7.59 10.94 17.09
CA SER A 144 6.54 11.18 18.08
C SER A 144 6.77 10.48 19.44
N MET A 145 7.54 9.39 19.47
CA MET A 145 7.92 8.69 20.71
C MET A 145 9.02 9.42 21.50
N VAL A 146 9.81 10.30 20.87
CA VAL A 146 11.01 10.93 21.46
C VAL A 146 10.66 12.11 22.40
N THR A 147 9.41 12.55 22.48
CA THR A 147 9.01 13.80 23.16
C THR A 147 8.57 13.66 24.63
N THR A 148 8.64 12.49 25.25
CA THR A 148 8.01 12.24 26.58
C THR A 148 8.97 12.29 27.79
N THR A 149 10.22 12.73 27.64
CA THR A 149 11.26 12.56 28.68
C THR A 149 11.70 13.85 29.40
N THR A 150 11.08 15.00 29.19
CA THR A 150 11.61 16.28 29.73
C THR A 150 10.81 16.92 30.87
N THR A 151 9.62 16.42 31.22
CA THR A 151 8.73 17.12 32.19
C THR A 151 8.45 16.36 33.49
N LYS A 152 9.29 15.40 33.90
CA LYS A 152 9.10 14.65 35.17
C LYS A 152 10.12 14.96 36.28
N THR A 153 11.08 15.86 36.03
CA THR A 153 12.13 16.23 37.01
C THR A 153 11.94 17.62 37.63
N ILE A 154 10.89 18.38 37.29
CA ILE A 154 10.74 19.78 37.76
C ILE A 154 9.78 19.93 38.97
N PHE A 155 9.14 18.86 39.45
CA PHE A 155 8.28 18.92 40.64
C PHE A 155 8.69 17.90 41.69
N LYS A 156 9.89 18.08 42.27
CA LYS A 156 10.23 17.62 43.61
C LYS A 156 11.27 18.57 44.19
N ASP A 157 10.79 19.63 44.82
CA ASP A 157 11.41 20.32 45.96
C ASP A 157 10.29 20.69 46.94
#